data_AF-A0AAP8QB22-F1
#
_entry.id   AF-A0AAP8QB22-F1
#
_cell.length_a   1.000
_cell.length_b   1.000
_cell.length_c   1.000
_cell.angle_alpha   90.00
_cell.angle_beta   90.00
_cell.angle_gamma   90.00
#
_symmetry.space_group_name_H-M   'P 1'
#
loop_
_entity.id
_entity.type
_entity.pdbx_description
1 polymer ?
#
loop_
_entity_poly.entity_id
_entity_poly.type
_entity_poly.pdbx_seq_one_letter_code
_entity_poly.pdbx_strand_id
1 'polypeptide(L)'
;MKKALLFFLFLTMLAIPFQQTSAHPGRTDKNGGHTCRTNCEKWGLSYGEYHYHNGGGSSSIKNTSPAKAKAPSKSTTPATKQAVKAPVVQKKTIIAVDQAPVYSSPATSASVATTLWYGYEVKDKGGSNDFASIDQGYLSKTLLTQYNVISPKKVSIQVEKGYFYATPSSKSKARGSAPLHGEVSVVGENQTWYFGSSKDSNGNVIVGFVSKSIAY
;
A
#
# COMPACT_ATOMS: atom_id res chain seq x y z
N MET A 1 4.45 60.51 -30.40
CA MET A 1 4.97 59.11 -30.41
C MET A 1 5.35 58.60 -29.02
N LYS A 2 6.09 59.36 -28.18
CA LYS A 2 6.49 58.93 -26.81
C LYS A 2 5.33 58.56 -25.87
N LYS A 3 4.19 59.27 -25.96
CA LYS A 3 2.98 58.99 -25.15
C LYS A 3 2.29 57.67 -25.52
N ALA A 4 2.33 57.29 -26.80
CA ALA A 4 1.76 56.02 -27.27
C ALA A 4 2.64 54.83 -26.85
N LEU A 5 3.97 54.99 -26.86
CA LEU A 5 4.91 53.98 -26.36
C LEU A 5 4.73 53.72 -24.85
N LEU A 6 4.56 54.78 -24.05
CA LEU A 6 4.30 54.67 -22.61
C LEU A 6 2.96 53.98 -22.32
N PHE A 7 1.93 54.28 -23.11
CA PHE A 7 0.63 53.63 -22.98
C PHE A 7 0.71 52.14 -23.33
N PHE A 8 1.44 51.80 -24.40
CA PHE A 8 1.64 50.40 -24.80
C PHE A 8 2.44 49.61 -23.75
N LEU A 9 3.49 50.21 -23.16
CA LEU A 9 4.28 49.58 -22.09
C LEU A 9 3.44 49.35 -20.83
N PHE A 10 2.60 50.32 -20.45
CA PHE A 10 1.70 50.18 -19.30
C PHE A 10 0.65 49.07 -19.53
N LEU A 11 0.13 48.96 -20.76
CA LEU A 11 -0.84 47.92 -21.12
C LEU A 11 -0.22 46.52 -21.13
N THR A 12 1.06 46.39 -21.51
CA THR A 12 1.77 45.09 -21.45
C THR A 12 2.07 44.60 -20.03
N MET A 13 2.29 45.51 -19.06
CA MET A 13 2.50 45.13 -17.65
C MET A 13 1.21 44.61 -16.99
N LEU A 14 0.05 45.09 -17.42
CA LEU A 14 -1.24 44.67 -16.88
C LEU A 14 -1.71 43.30 -17.41
N ALA A 15 -1.10 42.82 -18.49
CA ALA A 15 -1.43 41.54 -19.12
C ALA A 15 -0.66 40.34 -18.52
N ILE A 16 0.18 40.53 -17.50
CA ILE A 16 0.90 39.43 -16.86
C ILE A 16 -0.05 38.74 -15.87
N PRO A 17 -0.36 37.43 -16.03
CA PRO A 17 -1.20 36.73 -15.09
C PRO A 17 -0.48 36.62 -13.73
N PHE A 18 -1.13 37.10 -12.67
CA PHE A 18 -0.70 36.86 -11.30
C PHE A 18 -0.80 35.36 -11.01
N GLN A 19 0.33 34.67 -10.99
CA GLN A 19 0.36 33.28 -10.56
C GLN A 19 0.06 33.25 -9.06
N GLN A 20 -1.10 32.72 -8.68
CA GLN A 20 -1.47 32.53 -7.30
C GLN A 20 -0.57 31.42 -6.71
N THR A 21 0.42 31.81 -5.92
CA THR A 21 1.23 30.86 -5.15
C THR A 21 0.41 30.43 -3.95
N SER A 22 -0.29 29.32 -4.08
CA SER A 22 -1.06 28.72 -3.00
C SER A 22 -0.07 28.15 -1.97
N ALA A 23 0.13 28.83 -0.84
CA ALA A 23 0.88 28.32 0.29
C ALA A 23 -0.03 27.41 1.13
N HIS A 24 0.37 26.16 1.34
CA HIS A 24 -0.42 25.22 2.12
C HIS A 24 -0.23 25.45 3.64
N PRO A 25 -1.26 25.14 4.45
CA PRO A 25 -1.19 25.31 5.89
C PRO A 25 -0.30 24.24 6.54
N GLY A 26 0.83 24.68 7.09
CA GLY A 26 1.74 23.84 7.86
C GLY A 26 3.09 24.53 8.00
N ARG A 27 3.48 24.86 9.24
CA ARG A 27 4.81 25.44 9.47
C ARG A 27 5.86 24.38 9.20
N THR A 28 6.82 24.68 8.34
CA THR A 28 7.99 23.82 8.14
C THR A 28 8.74 23.67 9.45
N ASP A 29 9.05 22.44 9.85
CA ASP A 29 9.81 22.14 11.04
C ASP A 29 11.33 22.23 10.79
N LYS A 30 12.12 21.95 11.84
CA LYS A 30 13.59 22.02 11.80
C LYS A 30 14.24 21.08 10.78
N ASN A 31 13.53 20.05 10.32
CA ASN A 31 14.03 19.08 9.36
C ASN A 31 13.73 19.51 7.90
N GLY A 32 12.99 20.60 7.69
CA GLY A 32 12.67 21.09 6.34
C GLY A 32 11.41 20.47 5.72
N GLY A 33 10.59 19.78 6.52
CA GLY A 33 9.28 19.28 6.12
C GLY A 33 8.16 19.71 7.06
N HIS A 34 6.95 19.17 6.88
CA HIS A 34 5.77 19.45 7.72
C HIS A 34 4.75 18.31 7.61
N THR A 35 3.97 18.09 8.68
CA THR A 35 2.79 17.21 8.64
C THR A 35 1.56 17.99 8.23
N CYS A 36 0.85 17.53 7.20
CA CYS A 36 -0.43 18.09 6.82
C CYS A 36 -1.51 17.70 7.83
N ARG A 37 -2.19 18.69 8.42
CA ARG A 37 -3.26 18.47 9.41
C ARG A 37 -4.58 19.16 9.07
N THR A 38 -4.62 19.97 8.02
CA THR A 38 -5.84 20.66 7.58
C THR A 38 -5.86 20.77 6.06
N ASN A 39 -7.02 20.47 5.46
CA ASN A 39 -7.27 20.59 4.02
C ASN A 39 -6.22 19.86 3.14
N CYS A 40 -5.70 18.71 3.58
CA CYS A 40 -4.60 18.01 2.92
C CYS A 40 -4.94 17.55 1.50
N GLU A 41 -6.20 17.20 1.31
CA GLU A 41 -6.75 16.73 0.04
C GLU A 41 -6.63 17.82 -1.04
N LYS A 42 -6.71 19.12 -0.66
CA LYS A 42 -6.54 20.24 -1.59
C LYS A 42 -5.11 20.36 -2.14
N TRP A 43 -4.16 19.74 -1.47
CA TRP A 43 -2.73 19.75 -1.81
C TRP A 43 -2.25 18.39 -2.33
N GLY A 44 -3.18 17.46 -2.59
CA GLY A 44 -2.86 16.11 -3.03
C GLY A 44 -2.20 15.25 -1.95
N LEU A 45 -2.32 15.63 -0.68
CA LEU A 45 -1.77 14.92 0.48
C LEU A 45 -2.88 14.29 1.30
N SER A 46 -2.55 13.22 2.02
CA SER A 46 -3.45 12.59 2.98
C SER A 46 -3.39 13.32 4.32
N TYR A 47 -4.49 13.30 5.08
CA TYR A 47 -4.47 13.81 6.45
C TYR A 47 -3.40 13.07 7.28
N GLY A 48 -2.49 13.82 7.91
CA GLY A 48 -1.37 13.30 8.67
C GLY A 48 -0.11 12.95 7.86
N GLU A 49 -0.10 13.19 6.55
CA GLU A 49 1.05 12.95 5.68
C GLU A 49 2.16 14.00 5.90
N TYR A 50 3.43 13.56 5.94
CA TYR A 50 4.58 14.44 6.13
C TYR A 50 5.29 14.73 4.80
N HIS A 51 5.55 16.00 4.49
CA HIS A 51 6.02 16.47 3.18
C HIS A 51 7.23 17.43 3.33
N TYR A 52 8.31 17.20 2.56
CA TYR A 52 9.54 18.01 2.50
C TYR A 52 9.56 19.08 1.40
N HIS A 53 10.07 20.29 1.70
CA HIS A 53 10.00 21.45 0.79
C HIS A 53 11.23 21.73 -0.08
N ASN A 54 12.34 21.03 0.11
CA ASN A 54 13.57 21.25 -0.67
C ASN A 54 13.91 19.98 -1.45
N GLY A 55 13.95 20.05 -2.79
CA GLY A 55 14.26 18.96 -3.72
C GLY A 55 15.67 18.35 -3.58
N GLY A 56 16.01 17.85 -2.40
CA GLY A 56 17.27 17.22 -2.06
C GLY A 56 17.11 15.71 -1.90
N GLY A 57 17.52 14.98 -2.93
CA GLY A 57 18.30 13.76 -2.77
C GLY A 57 17.53 12.46 -2.54
N SER A 58 17.36 11.72 -3.64
CA SER A 58 17.58 10.27 -3.65
C SER A 58 18.77 9.91 -2.76
N SER A 59 18.57 9.09 -1.73
CA SER A 59 19.65 8.40 -1.03
C SER A 59 19.71 6.94 -1.50
N SER A 60 20.21 6.79 -2.72
CA SER A 60 21.09 5.65 -3.04
C SER A 60 22.50 5.95 -2.49
N ILE A 61 23.41 4.95 -2.56
CA ILE A 61 24.85 4.94 -2.21
C ILE A 61 25.15 4.24 -0.87
N LYS A 62 26.06 3.25 -0.75
CA LYS A 62 26.87 2.43 -1.68
C LYS A 62 27.46 1.28 -0.84
N ASN A 63 27.72 0.16 -1.51
CA ASN A 63 28.64 -0.89 -1.09
C ASN A 63 30.00 -0.34 -0.62
N THR A 64 30.56 -0.98 0.42
CA THR A 64 32.01 -1.05 0.61
C THR A 64 32.39 -2.47 1.08
N SER A 65 33.10 -3.21 0.22
CA SER A 65 34.00 -4.32 0.60
C SER A 65 35.43 -3.76 0.56
N PRO A 66 36.34 -4.16 1.46
CA PRO A 66 37.24 -5.32 1.21
C PRO A 66 37.45 -6.15 2.51
N ALA A 67 38.05 -7.34 2.59
CA ALA A 67 39.25 -7.89 1.95
C ALA A 67 39.34 -9.44 2.08
N LYS A 68 40.33 -9.99 1.38
CA LYS A 68 40.61 -11.40 1.05
C LYS A 68 41.67 -12.03 1.99
N ALA A 69 41.45 -13.25 2.50
CA ALA A 69 42.48 -14.27 2.83
C ALA A 69 41.78 -15.61 3.21
N LYS A 70 41.85 -16.66 2.38
CA LYS A 70 42.82 -17.79 2.34
C LYS A 70 42.38 -19.02 3.18
N ALA A 71 42.00 -20.09 2.46
CA ALA A 71 41.85 -21.49 2.94
C ALA A 71 43.23 -22.12 3.25
N PRO A 72 43.40 -23.33 3.87
CA PRO A 72 42.45 -24.47 3.98
C PRO A 72 42.48 -25.27 5.32
N SER A 73 41.54 -26.20 5.53
CA SER A 73 41.81 -27.63 5.84
C SER A 73 40.53 -28.39 6.25
N LYS A 74 40.53 -29.69 5.92
CA LYS A 74 39.46 -30.69 5.99
C LYS A 74 39.19 -31.21 7.42
N SER A 75 37.98 -31.79 7.54
CA SER A 75 37.51 -32.84 8.49
C SER A 75 37.45 -32.43 9.97
N THR A 76 36.37 -32.64 10.72
CA THR A 76 35.49 -33.82 10.82
C THR A 76 34.11 -33.40 11.37
N THR A 77 33.01 -33.82 10.74
CA THR A 77 31.69 -33.98 11.39
C THR A 77 31.85 -35.02 12.52
N PRO A 78 31.16 -34.92 13.68
CA PRO A 78 29.69 -35.09 13.72
C PRO A 78 28.96 -34.38 14.89
N ALA A 79 27.84 -33.71 14.58
CA ALA A 79 26.62 -33.64 15.40
C ALA A 79 25.68 -32.62 14.76
N THR A 80 24.64 -33.10 14.10
CA THR A 80 23.67 -32.31 13.34
C THR A 80 22.85 -31.41 14.26
N LYS A 81 23.39 -30.23 14.59
CA LYS A 81 22.61 -29.10 15.10
C LYS A 81 21.72 -28.67 13.93
N GLN A 82 20.44 -28.97 14.02
CA GLN A 82 19.43 -28.60 13.03
C GLN A 82 19.61 -27.12 12.66
N ALA A 83 19.98 -26.88 11.42
CA ALA A 83 19.93 -25.56 10.83
C ALA A 83 18.46 -25.12 10.89
N VAL A 84 18.17 -24.08 11.66
CA VAL A 84 16.89 -23.38 11.60
C VAL A 84 16.76 -22.89 10.16
N LYS A 85 15.96 -23.58 9.36
CA LYS A 85 15.57 -23.12 8.02
C LYS A 85 15.03 -21.70 8.19
N ALA A 86 15.58 -20.76 7.44
CA ALA A 86 14.98 -19.44 7.30
C ALA A 86 13.47 -19.63 7.00
N PRO A 87 12.57 -18.90 7.67
CA PRO A 87 11.13 -19.07 7.45
C PRO A 87 10.82 -18.90 5.97
N VAL A 88 10.26 -19.94 5.35
CA VAL A 88 9.79 -19.86 3.96
C VAL A 88 8.57 -18.93 3.98
N VAL A 89 8.74 -17.70 3.50
CA VAL A 89 7.66 -16.72 3.40
C VAL A 89 6.64 -17.21 2.36
N GLN A 90 5.51 -17.73 2.83
CA GLN A 90 4.43 -18.19 1.96
C GLN A 90 3.59 -16.99 1.51
N LYS A 91 3.49 -16.77 0.19
CA LYS A 91 2.61 -15.73 -0.39
C LYS A 91 1.24 -16.33 -0.71
N LYS A 92 0.17 -15.61 -0.35
CA LYS A 92 -1.20 -15.90 -0.77
C LYS A 92 -1.77 -14.77 -1.62
N THR A 93 -2.48 -15.14 -2.67
CA THR A 93 -3.26 -14.23 -3.51
C THR A 93 -4.73 -14.41 -3.20
N ILE A 94 -5.45 -13.31 -3.02
CA ILE A 94 -6.88 -13.32 -2.73
C ILE A 94 -7.63 -12.35 -3.65
N ILE A 95 -8.95 -12.55 -3.74
CA ILE A 95 -9.86 -11.61 -4.38
C ILE A 95 -10.07 -10.37 -3.51
N ALA A 96 -9.95 -9.19 -4.11
CA ALA A 96 -10.02 -7.88 -3.44
C ALA A 96 -11.33 -7.11 -3.69
N VAL A 97 -12.37 -7.77 -4.21
CA VAL A 97 -13.71 -7.19 -4.42
C VAL A 97 -14.79 -8.14 -3.89
N ASP A 98 -15.98 -7.62 -3.58
CA ASP A 98 -17.03 -8.42 -2.95
C ASP A 98 -17.68 -9.44 -3.89
N GLN A 99 -17.71 -9.13 -5.19
CA GLN A 99 -18.26 -9.98 -6.25
C GLN A 99 -17.34 -9.91 -7.46
N ALA A 100 -16.34 -10.79 -7.50
CA ALA A 100 -15.43 -10.89 -8.64
C ALA A 100 -16.03 -11.79 -9.72
N PRO A 101 -16.21 -11.29 -10.96
CA PRO A 101 -16.65 -12.13 -12.06
C PRO A 101 -15.54 -13.12 -12.45
N VAL A 102 -15.91 -14.39 -12.56
CA VAL A 102 -15.08 -15.44 -13.17
C VAL A 102 -15.58 -15.65 -14.59
N TYR A 103 -14.72 -15.40 -15.56
CA TYR A 103 -15.03 -15.47 -16.98
C TYR A 103 -14.80 -16.88 -17.54
N SER A 104 -15.59 -17.29 -18.53
CA SER A 104 -15.42 -18.56 -19.24
C SER A 104 -14.16 -18.62 -20.12
N SER A 105 -13.62 -17.46 -20.51
CA SER A 105 -12.36 -17.30 -21.25
C SER A 105 -11.59 -16.07 -20.74
N PRO A 106 -10.28 -15.90 -21.06
CA PRO A 106 -9.45 -14.81 -20.53
C PRO A 106 -9.73 -13.48 -21.24
N ALA A 107 -10.99 -13.03 -21.23
CA ALA A 107 -11.44 -11.77 -21.80
C ALA A 107 -12.61 -11.21 -20.97
N THR A 108 -12.61 -9.89 -20.75
CA THR A 108 -13.68 -9.22 -19.98
C THR A 108 -15.03 -9.20 -20.70
N SER A 109 -15.04 -9.43 -22.02
CA SER A 109 -16.24 -9.58 -22.84
C SER A 109 -16.82 -11.00 -22.83
N ALA A 110 -16.14 -11.96 -22.20
CA ALA A 110 -16.61 -13.33 -22.13
C ALA A 110 -17.79 -13.47 -21.15
N SER A 111 -18.53 -14.57 -21.27
CA SER A 111 -19.61 -14.87 -20.33
C SER A 111 -19.08 -15.10 -18.92
N VAL A 112 -19.79 -14.56 -17.94
CA VAL A 112 -19.49 -14.79 -16.52
C VAL A 112 -20.00 -16.18 -16.14
N ALA A 113 -19.10 -17.08 -15.77
CA ALA A 113 -19.41 -18.43 -15.34
C ALA A 113 -19.92 -18.47 -13.89
N THR A 114 -19.31 -17.66 -13.02
CA THR A 114 -19.71 -17.54 -11.60
C THR A 114 -19.14 -16.26 -10.99
N THR A 115 -19.53 -15.94 -9.75
CA THR A 115 -18.91 -14.87 -8.95
C THR A 115 -18.27 -15.44 -7.69
N LEU A 116 -17.12 -14.86 -7.31
CA LEU A 116 -16.41 -15.23 -6.09
C LEU A 116 -16.33 -14.04 -5.13
N TRP A 117 -16.34 -14.37 -3.84
CA TRP A 117 -16.37 -13.41 -2.75
C TRP A 117 -14.97 -12.92 -2.36
N TYR A 118 -14.91 -11.77 -1.69
CA TYR A 118 -13.67 -11.19 -1.18
C TYR A 118 -12.90 -12.16 -0.27
N GLY A 119 -11.58 -12.24 -0.41
CA GLY A 119 -10.76 -13.10 0.45
C GLY A 119 -10.67 -14.56 -0.01
N TYR A 120 -11.41 -14.96 -1.05
CA TYR A 120 -11.23 -16.25 -1.71
C TYR A 120 -9.79 -16.40 -2.19
N GLU A 121 -9.14 -17.52 -1.86
CA GLU A 121 -7.76 -17.80 -2.23
C GLU A 121 -7.66 -18.19 -3.71
N VAL A 122 -6.86 -17.44 -4.47
CA VAL A 122 -6.65 -17.66 -5.90
C VAL A 122 -5.33 -18.39 -6.11
N LYS A 123 -5.41 -19.61 -6.66
CA LYS A 123 -4.27 -20.41 -7.11
C LYS A 123 -4.19 -20.31 -8.64
N ASP A 124 -3.46 -19.30 -9.12
CA ASP A 124 -3.27 -19.07 -10.55
C ASP A 124 -2.47 -20.23 -11.18
N LYS A 125 -3.06 -20.90 -12.16
CA LYS A 125 -2.42 -21.96 -12.97
C LYS A 125 -1.63 -21.41 -14.15
N GLY A 126 -1.65 -20.10 -14.38
CA GLY A 126 -0.98 -19.43 -15.49
C GLY A 126 -1.79 -19.47 -16.79
N GLY A 127 -1.13 -19.10 -17.90
CA GLY A 127 -1.74 -19.11 -19.24
C GLY A 127 -2.23 -17.74 -19.74
N SER A 128 -2.26 -16.71 -18.90
CA SER A 128 -2.54 -15.33 -19.31
C SER A 128 -1.78 -14.31 -18.45
N ASN A 129 -1.42 -13.17 -19.05
CA ASN A 129 -0.78 -12.07 -18.32
C ASN A 129 -1.79 -11.33 -17.44
N ASP A 130 -2.98 -11.04 -17.96
CA ASP A 130 -3.99 -10.20 -17.30
C ASP A 130 -5.01 -11.01 -16.50
N PHE A 131 -5.12 -12.32 -16.79
CA PHE A 131 -6.07 -13.20 -16.12
C PHE A 131 -5.36 -14.31 -15.36
N ALA A 132 -5.79 -14.56 -14.14
CA ALA A 132 -5.45 -15.75 -13.39
C ALA A 132 -6.37 -16.89 -13.86
N SER A 133 -5.78 -18.04 -14.19
CA SER A 133 -6.53 -19.25 -14.53
C SER A 133 -6.78 -20.07 -13.27
N ILE A 134 -8.04 -20.37 -12.99
CA ILE A 134 -8.47 -21.21 -11.88
C ILE A 134 -9.40 -22.32 -12.38
N ASP A 135 -9.71 -23.31 -11.55
CA ASP A 135 -10.60 -24.43 -11.91
C ASP A 135 -11.97 -23.99 -12.44
N GLN A 136 -12.46 -22.83 -11.98
CA GLN A 136 -13.78 -22.30 -12.32
C GLN A 136 -13.78 -21.38 -13.54
N GLY A 137 -12.61 -21.05 -14.11
CA GLY A 137 -12.46 -20.13 -15.24
C GLY A 137 -11.34 -19.11 -15.05
N TYR A 138 -11.54 -17.90 -15.55
CA TYR A 138 -10.53 -16.84 -15.61
C TYR A 138 -10.93 -15.62 -14.78
N LEU A 139 -10.03 -15.15 -13.91
CA LEU A 139 -10.23 -13.96 -13.07
C LEU A 139 -9.28 -12.85 -13.47
N SER A 140 -9.76 -11.61 -13.60
CA SER A 140 -8.87 -10.47 -13.84
C SER A 140 -7.90 -10.28 -12.67
N LYS A 141 -6.60 -10.23 -12.95
CA LYS A 141 -5.55 -10.01 -11.94
C LYS A 141 -5.64 -8.63 -11.30
N THR A 142 -6.29 -7.66 -11.94
CA THR A 142 -6.55 -6.32 -11.37
C THR A 142 -7.46 -6.35 -10.15
N LEU A 143 -8.24 -7.42 -9.99
CA LEU A 143 -9.14 -7.63 -8.86
C LEU A 143 -8.48 -8.40 -7.71
N LEU A 144 -7.19 -8.71 -7.82
CA LEU A 144 -6.46 -9.54 -6.87
C LEU A 144 -5.52 -8.69 -6.02
N THR A 145 -5.26 -9.19 -4.81
CA THR A 145 -4.24 -8.65 -3.93
C THR A 145 -3.47 -9.78 -3.27
N GLN A 146 -2.28 -9.49 -2.75
CA GLN A 146 -1.40 -10.49 -2.16
C GLN A 146 -0.95 -10.09 -0.76
N TYR A 147 -0.70 -11.09 0.08
CA TYR A 147 -0.06 -10.91 1.38
C TYR A 147 0.86 -12.09 1.69
N ASN A 148 1.84 -11.84 2.55
CA ASN A 148 2.69 -12.87 3.13
C ASN A 148 1.97 -13.47 4.34
N VAL A 149 1.85 -14.78 4.40
CA VAL A 149 1.31 -15.49 5.56
C VAL A 149 2.32 -15.38 6.71
N ILE A 150 1.82 -15.07 7.90
CA ILE A 150 2.62 -15.06 9.14
C ILE A 150 1.95 -15.95 10.19
N SER A 151 2.71 -16.28 11.24
CA SER A 151 2.11 -16.90 12.43
C SER A 151 0.98 -16.01 12.97
N PRO A 152 -0.23 -16.56 13.18
CA PRO A 152 -1.36 -15.76 13.65
C PRO A 152 -1.03 -15.05 14.95
N LYS A 153 -1.40 -13.76 15.03
CA LYS A 153 -1.20 -12.93 16.22
C LYS A 153 -2.36 -11.96 16.40
N LYS A 154 -2.48 -11.44 17.61
CA LYS A 154 -3.49 -10.42 17.95
C LYS A 154 -2.80 -9.09 18.19
N VAL A 155 -3.37 -8.03 17.63
CA VAL A 155 -2.98 -6.63 17.89
C VAL A 155 -4.22 -5.82 18.22
N SER A 156 -4.05 -4.61 18.76
CA SER A 156 -5.18 -3.76 19.14
C SER A 156 -5.19 -2.48 18.31
N ILE A 157 -6.37 -1.94 18.01
CA ILE A 157 -6.51 -0.63 17.38
C ILE A 157 -6.15 0.47 18.40
N GLN A 158 -5.27 1.38 17.99
CA GLN A 158 -4.71 2.43 18.85
C GLN A 158 -5.23 3.84 18.52
N VAL A 159 -6.21 3.93 17.61
CA VAL A 159 -6.87 5.16 17.19
C VAL A 159 -8.39 5.01 17.36
N GLU A 160 -9.15 6.10 17.33
CA GLU A 160 -10.60 6.05 17.53
C GLU A 160 -11.31 5.09 16.57
N LYS A 161 -10.88 5.04 15.30
CA LYS A 161 -11.41 4.13 14.27
C LYS A 161 -10.29 3.57 13.40
N GLY A 162 -10.10 2.26 13.47
CA GLY A 162 -9.17 1.52 12.61
C GLY A 162 -9.87 0.98 11.36
N TYR A 163 -9.69 1.67 10.23
CA TYR A 163 -10.32 1.26 8.97
C TYR A 163 -9.64 0.03 8.35
N PHE A 164 -10.47 -0.86 7.80
CA PHE A 164 -10.08 -2.03 7.02
C PHE A 164 -10.36 -1.78 5.54
N TYR A 165 -9.41 -2.14 4.70
CA TYR A 165 -9.40 -1.85 3.28
C TYR A 165 -9.32 -3.13 2.46
N ALA A 166 -9.82 -3.09 1.23
CA ALA A 166 -9.87 -4.28 0.37
C ALA A 166 -8.48 -4.69 -0.15
N THR A 167 -7.60 -3.73 -0.41
CA THR A 167 -6.18 -3.93 -0.76
C THR A 167 -5.29 -3.21 0.26
N PRO A 168 -3.96 -3.45 0.31
CA PRO A 168 -3.03 -2.74 1.21
C PRO A 168 -2.80 -1.29 0.77
N SER A 169 -3.88 -0.52 0.72
CA SER A 169 -3.93 0.87 0.32
C SER A 169 -5.18 1.53 0.88
N SER A 170 -5.00 2.69 1.50
CA SER A 170 -6.10 3.54 1.99
C SER A 170 -6.95 4.11 0.85
N LYS A 171 -6.45 4.09 -0.39
CA LYS A 171 -7.21 4.47 -1.60
C LYS A 171 -8.19 3.40 -2.05
N SER A 172 -8.08 2.18 -1.53
CA SER A 172 -8.97 1.08 -1.91
C SER A 172 -10.30 1.13 -1.17
N LYS A 173 -11.25 0.29 -1.59
CA LYS A 173 -12.58 0.23 -0.97
C LYS A 173 -12.45 -0.06 0.53
N ALA A 174 -13.00 0.85 1.36
CA ALA A 174 -13.16 0.60 2.78
C ALA A 174 -14.20 -0.51 2.99
N ARG A 175 -13.85 -1.50 3.81
CA ARG A 175 -14.70 -2.65 4.14
C ARG A 175 -15.39 -2.51 5.50
N GLY A 176 -14.87 -1.63 6.35
CA GLY A 176 -15.41 -1.38 7.69
C GLY A 176 -14.37 -0.75 8.59
N SER A 177 -14.70 -0.58 9.86
CA SER A 177 -13.77 -0.09 10.87
C SER A 177 -13.98 -0.77 12.21
N ALA A 178 -12.89 -1.06 12.91
CA ALA A 178 -12.91 -1.47 14.32
C ALA A 178 -12.74 -0.25 15.24
N PRO A 179 -13.38 -0.22 16.42
CA PRO A 179 -13.23 0.87 17.39
C PRO A 179 -11.86 0.86 18.06
N LEU A 180 -11.53 1.95 18.77
CA LEU A 180 -10.39 2.00 19.69
C LEU A 180 -10.37 0.77 20.61
N HIS A 181 -9.19 0.21 20.80
CA HIS A 181 -8.93 -1.04 21.52
C HIS A 181 -9.56 -2.31 20.93
N GLY A 182 -10.22 -2.20 19.76
CA GLY A 182 -10.71 -3.35 19.01
C GLY A 182 -9.60 -4.33 18.68
N GLU A 183 -9.82 -5.62 18.96
CA GLU A 183 -8.82 -6.66 18.68
C GLU A 183 -8.81 -7.01 17.19
N VAL A 184 -7.63 -7.10 16.61
CA VAL A 184 -7.40 -7.56 15.24
C VAL A 184 -6.68 -8.90 15.26
N SER A 185 -7.33 -9.93 14.74
CA SER A 185 -6.73 -11.24 14.46
C SER A 185 -5.98 -11.17 13.14
N VAL A 186 -4.65 -11.08 13.21
CA VAL A 186 -3.75 -10.96 12.05
C VAL A 186 -3.30 -12.35 11.60
N VAL A 187 -3.41 -12.62 10.30
CA VAL A 187 -2.98 -13.87 9.67
C VAL A 187 -1.96 -13.65 8.55
N GLY A 188 -1.76 -12.40 8.14
CA GLY A 188 -0.85 -12.05 7.07
C GLY A 188 -0.39 -10.60 7.15
N GLU A 189 0.58 -10.26 6.32
CA GLU A 189 1.06 -8.89 6.18
C GLU A 189 1.49 -8.57 4.75
N ASN A 190 1.37 -7.30 4.40
CA ASN A 190 1.91 -6.73 3.17
C ASN A 190 2.55 -5.38 3.52
N GLN A 191 3.89 -5.33 3.55
CA GLN A 191 4.64 -4.13 3.89
C GLN A 191 4.15 -3.49 5.23
N THR A 192 3.55 -2.31 5.15
CA THR A 192 3.01 -1.53 6.28
C THR A 192 1.56 -1.89 6.64
N TRP A 193 1.03 -2.98 6.09
CA TRP A 193 -0.34 -3.44 6.31
C TRP A 193 -0.36 -4.83 6.93
N TYR A 194 -1.29 -5.04 7.87
CA TYR A 194 -1.72 -6.36 8.30
C TYR A 194 -2.94 -6.78 7.49
N PHE A 195 -3.02 -8.07 7.16
CA PHE A 195 -4.23 -8.71 6.67
C PHE A 195 -4.82 -9.58 7.79
N GLY A 196 -6.10 -9.38 8.08
CA GLY A 196 -6.75 -10.04 9.20
C GLY A 196 -8.22 -9.68 9.33
N SER A 197 -8.76 -10.00 10.50
CA SER A 197 -10.17 -9.75 10.83
C SER A 197 -10.33 -9.07 12.18
N SER A 198 -11.39 -8.28 12.32
CA SER A 198 -11.82 -7.67 13.58
C SER A 198 -13.35 -7.63 13.64
N LYS A 199 -13.90 -7.00 14.67
CA LYS A 199 -15.34 -6.73 14.81
C LYS A 199 -15.60 -5.23 14.79
N ASP A 200 -16.66 -4.82 14.10
CA ASP A 200 -17.14 -3.43 14.15
C ASP A 200 -17.83 -3.13 15.51
N SER A 201 -18.30 -1.90 15.68
CA SER A 201 -19.04 -1.48 16.89
C SER A 201 -20.35 -2.24 17.11
N ASN A 202 -20.89 -2.88 16.07
CA ASN A 202 -22.12 -3.66 16.10
C ASN A 202 -21.84 -5.17 16.28
N GLY A 203 -20.57 -5.56 16.39
CA GLY A 203 -20.14 -6.95 16.53
C GLY A 203 -20.01 -7.72 15.21
N ASN A 204 -20.23 -7.08 14.05
CA ASN A 204 -20.08 -7.73 12.74
C ASN A 204 -18.61 -7.95 12.42
N VAL A 205 -18.30 -9.09 11.81
CA VAL A 205 -16.94 -9.41 11.41
C VAL A 205 -16.54 -8.59 10.19
N ILE A 206 -15.40 -7.91 10.30
CA ILE A 206 -14.74 -7.20 9.20
C ILE A 206 -13.47 -7.96 8.87
N VAL A 207 -13.22 -8.20 7.59
CA VAL A 207 -11.97 -8.79 7.09
C VAL A 207 -11.35 -7.81 6.11
N GLY A 208 -10.04 -7.59 6.20
CA GLY A 208 -9.33 -6.73 5.25
C GLY A 208 -7.91 -6.36 5.68
N PHE A 209 -7.37 -5.36 4.99
CA PHE A 209 -6.08 -4.77 5.28
C PHE A 209 -6.21 -3.60 6.25
N VAL A 210 -5.43 -3.60 7.31
CA VAL A 210 -5.35 -2.52 8.30
C VAL A 210 -3.91 -2.04 8.43
N SER A 211 -3.69 -0.73 8.60
CA SER A 211 -2.35 -0.18 8.71
C SER A 211 -1.67 -0.65 10.00
N LYS A 212 -0.40 -1.06 9.91
CA LYS A 212 0.43 -1.38 11.09
C LYS A 212 0.68 -0.14 11.97
N SER A 213 0.55 1.06 11.41
CA SER A 213 0.73 2.31 12.18
C SER A 213 -0.43 2.60 13.15
N ILE A 214 -1.57 1.92 13.00
CA ILE A 214 -2.76 2.13 13.83
C ILE A 214 -3.18 0.88 14.60
N ALA A 215 -2.59 -0.28 14.27
CA ALA A 215 -2.90 -1.57 14.86
C ALA A 215 -1.60 -2.22 15.36
N TYR A 216 -1.32 -2.13 16.66
CA TYR A 216 -0.13 -2.69 17.29
C TYR A 216 -0.38 -3.08 18.75
#